data_AF-A0A6A5Z9W0-F1
#
_entry.id   AF-A0A6A5Z9W0-F1
#
_cell.length_a   1.000
_cell.length_b   1.000
_cell.length_c   1.000
_cell.angle_alpha   90.00
_cell.angle_beta   90.00
_cell.angle_gamma   90.00
#
_symmetry.space_group_name_H-M   'P 1'
#
loop_
_entity.id
_entity.type
_entity.pdbx_description
1 polymer ?
#
loop_
_entity_poly.entity_id
_entity_poly.type
_entity_poly.pdbx_seq_one_letter_code
_entity_poly.pdbx_strand_id
1 'polypeptide(L)'
;MSATILGGTVRAAKHPPRWKELMPYSACDIADALLKLNVPGAGFLVDISPIPHTTTLSRATFNKTIAPASTFLMVPKASGSFPAPAPIAQDTPDSNVNGSAPYSDYTEKDTTVIISQPAGQSCAVVGGIMALRMKHLGAQSIIIDGRVRDLVSLSELELPVWSKGTSIIGAGAESKFHARNVPVKIGNVTVEPGDIIMADPYENGVVAIPRGKLYDVLELLPKLVGADERVVKDVEEGYQSSCPPGSSLKWMTISTDQPLGKTSSFQFLPNTHLQAPNPSLTHPTTVADAQLPTMGITDFFSAAWDTFSHPSPDAEAPPSGGSSTEGTPASGTDEESKEEADVNKADEQEEGEGEQGHKPSGGDDGDEEESGDGEEEEEEEEETKDPKETLEKECETSKQCAPAKHHYDECVERVTSQIDNDGKAKEDCVEEFFHLAHCASQCAAPKLFSQLK
;
A
#
# COMPACT_ATOMS: atom_id res chain seq x y z
N MET A 1 -21.29 62.87 -23.86
CA MET A 1 -20.30 61.81 -23.62
C MET A 1 -20.89 60.86 -22.60
N SER A 2 -21.05 59.58 -22.94
CA SER A 2 -21.20 58.47 -21.98
C SER A 2 -21.03 57.17 -22.76
N ALA A 3 -19.92 56.48 -22.54
CA ALA A 3 -19.68 55.15 -23.08
C ALA A 3 -19.93 54.14 -21.96
N THR A 4 -20.97 53.33 -22.10
CA THR A 4 -21.25 52.24 -21.16
C THR A 4 -20.29 51.09 -21.44
N ILE A 5 -19.26 50.94 -20.59
CA ILE A 5 -18.37 49.78 -20.64
C ILE A 5 -19.08 48.60 -19.97
N LEU A 6 -19.52 47.62 -20.76
CA LEU A 6 -19.98 46.34 -20.25
C LEU A 6 -18.75 45.50 -19.85
N GLY A 7 -18.53 45.36 -18.55
CA GLY A 7 -17.43 44.55 -18.00
C GLY A 7 -17.68 43.06 -18.19
N GLY A 8 -17.00 42.44 -19.16
CA GLY A 8 -16.96 40.98 -19.29
C GLY A 8 -15.96 40.37 -18.31
N THR A 9 -16.45 39.62 -17.32
CA THR A 9 -15.60 38.80 -16.45
C THR A 9 -15.10 37.56 -17.19
N VAL A 10 -13.87 37.61 -17.67
CA VAL A 10 -13.18 36.42 -18.20
C VAL A 10 -12.95 35.44 -17.04
N ARG A 11 -13.74 34.36 -16.99
CA ARG A 11 -13.41 33.20 -16.14
C ARG A 11 -12.16 32.53 -16.71
N ALA A 12 -11.03 32.73 -16.04
CA ALA A 12 -9.82 31.98 -16.36
C ALA A 12 -10.10 30.47 -16.22
N ALA A 13 -9.83 29.70 -17.28
CA ALA A 13 -9.90 28.26 -17.21
C ALA A 13 -8.85 27.78 -16.19
N LYS A 14 -9.32 27.19 -15.07
CA LYS A 14 -8.44 26.71 -14.01
C LYS A 14 -7.78 25.43 -14.52
N HIS A 15 -6.56 25.54 -15.05
CA HIS A 15 -5.77 24.38 -15.48
C HIS A 15 -5.72 23.33 -14.37
N PRO A 16 -5.73 22.03 -14.71
CA PRO A 16 -5.55 20.97 -13.72
C PRO A 16 -4.22 21.18 -12.97
N PRO A 17 -4.15 20.83 -11.67
CA PRO A 17 -2.91 20.99 -10.92
C PRO A 17 -1.82 20.10 -11.52
N ARG A 18 -0.61 20.65 -11.67
CA ARG A 18 0.50 20.01 -12.41
C ARG A 18 0.89 18.62 -11.92
N TRP A 19 0.63 18.27 -10.66
CA TRP A 19 0.84 16.91 -10.18
C TRP A 19 0.02 15.84 -10.90
N LYS A 20 -1.05 16.20 -11.63
CA LYS A 20 -1.77 15.26 -12.51
C LYS A 20 -0.97 14.84 -13.74
N GLU A 21 0.10 15.57 -14.08
CA GLU A 21 1.05 15.17 -15.14
C GLU A 21 1.86 13.93 -14.74
N LEU A 22 1.85 13.53 -13.46
CA LEU A 22 2.51 12.32 -12.95
C LEU A 22 1.73 11.02 -13.26
N MET A 23 0.45 11.09 -13.64
CA MET A 23 -0.41 9.90 -13.87
C MET A 23 0.18 8.83 -14.82
N PRO A 24 0.91 9.16 -15.90
CA PRO A 24 1.50 8.17 -16.80
C PRO A 24 2.70 7.40 -16.21
N TYR A 25 3.34 7.93 -15.17
CA TYR A 25 4.59 7.42 -14.60
C TYR A 25 4.32 6.45 -13.45
N SER A 26 5.15 5.41 -13.32
CA SER A 26 5.11 4.45 -12.21
C SER A 26 5.58 5.08 -10.89
N ALA A 27 5.25 4.48 -9.75
CA ALA A 27 5.88 4.86 -8.48
C ALA A 27 7.41 4.68 -8.50
N CYS A 28 7.90 3.69 -9.25
CA CYS A 28 9.32 3.40 -9.44
C CYS A 28 10.04 4.52 -10.20
N ASP A 29 9.48 5.01 -11.32
CA ASP A 29 10.04 6.13 -12.10
C ASP A 29 10.23 7.39 -11.23
N ILE A 30 9.26 7.63 -10.34
CA ILE A 30 9.24 8.76 -9.41
C ILE A 30 10.28 8.57 -8.31
N ALA A 31 10.41 7.35 -7.75
CA ALA A 31 11.45 7.03 -6.79
C ALA A 31 12.84 7.24 -7.39
N ASP A 32 13.09 6.81 -8.63
CA ASP A 32 14.37 7.04 -9.32
C ASP A 32 14.65 8.53 -9.60
N ALA A 33 13.62 9.31 -9.94
CA ALA A 33 13.75 10.76 -10.06
C ALA A 33 14.10 11.42 -8.71
N LEU A 34 13.43 11.01 -7.62
CA LEU A 34 13.67 11.50 -6.26
C LEU A 34 15.05 11.09 -5.72
N LEU A 35 15.51 9.87 -6.03
CA LEU A 35 16.84 9.37 -5.72
C LEU A 35 17.92 10.22 -6.39
N LYS A 36 17.78 10.53 -7.68
CA LYS A 36 18.70 11.43 -8.42
C LYS A 36 18.67 12.88 -7.90
N LEU A 37 17.56 13.29 -7.28
CA LEU A 37 17.42 14.58 -6.59
C LEU A 37 17.92 14.56 -5.13
N ASN A 38 18.47 13.42 -4.66
CA ASN A 38 18.94 13.19 -3.29
C ASN A 38 17.86 13.44 -2.22
N VAL A 39 16.62 13.07 -2.51
CA VAL A 39 15.51 13.12 -1.54
C VAL A 39 15.62 11.93 -0.58
N PRO A 40 15.55 12.12 0.76
CA PRO A 40 15.62 11.04 1.74
C PRO A 40 14.64 9.90 1.45
N GLY A 41 15.14 8.66 1.53
CA GLY A 41 14.35 7.45 1.26
C GLY A 41 13.77 7.35 -0.16
N ALA A 42 14.22 8.18 -1.12
CA ALA A 42 13.63 8.33 -2.45
C ALA A 42 12.11 8.60 -2.42
N GLY A 43 11.59 9.13 -1.32
CA GLY A 43 10.15 9.33 -1.08
C GLY A 43 9.34 8.04 -0.82
N PHE A 44 9.96 6.85 -0.84
CA PHE A 44 9.25 5.58 -0.66
C PHE A 44 8.74 5.38 0.78
N LEU A 45 7.44 5.14 0.94
CA LEU A 45 6.81 4.88 2.24
C LEU A 45 6.88 3.37 2.56
N VAL A 46 7.94 2.98 3.26
CA VAL A 46 8.30 1.57 3.53
C VAL A 46 7.22 0.78 4.29
N ASP A 47 7.10 -0.50 3.95
CA ASP A 47 6.17 -1.51 4.49
C ASP A 47 4.67 -1.23 4.31
N ILE A 48 4.29 -0.19 3.55
CA ILE A 48 2.89 0.17 3.31
C ILE A 48 2.37 -0.57 2.08
N SER A 49 1.41 -1.49 2.28
CA SER A 49 0.75 -2.27 1.22
C SER A 49 -0.78 -2.03 1.21
N PRO A 50 -1.48 -2.33 0.11
CA PRO A 50 -2.95 -2.32 0.08
C PRO A 50 -3.51 -3.28 1.13
N ILE A 51 -4.69 -2.97 1.68
CA ILE A 51 -5.31 -3.87 2.66
C ILE A 51 -5.60 -5.26 2.06
N PRO A 52 -5.37 -6.35 2.81
CA PRO A 52 -5.66 -7.70 2.32
C PRO A 52 -7.17 -7.92 2.19
N HIS A 53 -7.58 -8.55 1.09
CA HIS A 53 -8.98 -8.89 0.85
C HIS A 53 -9.39 -10.15 1.63
N THR A 54 -10.52 -10.08 2.34
CA THR A 54 -11.04 -11.17 3.18
C THR A 54 -12.13 -12.02 2.52
N THR A 55 -12.45 -11.78 1.24
CA THR A 55 -13.60 -12.36 0.55
C THR A 55 -13.36 -12.51 -0.95
N THR A 56 -14.02 -13.47 -1.59
CA THR A 56 -14.06 -13.71 -3.05
C THR A 56 -14.81 -12.63 -3.87
N LEU A 57 -15.08 -11.47 -3.28
CA LEU A 57 -15.60 -10.32 -4.00
C LEU A 57 -14.59 -9.89 -5.08
N SER A 58 -15.12 -9.50 -6.25
CA SER A 58 -14.30 -9.03 -7.38
C SER A 58 -13.32 -7.96 -6.90
N ARG A 59 -12.03 -8.13 -7.22
CA ARG A 59 -10.98 -7.18 -6.86
C ARG A 59 -11.40 -5.79 -7.35
N ALA A 60 -11.75 -4.92 -6.41
CA ALA A 60 -11.87 -3.49 -6.66
C ALA A 60 -10.50 -3.02 -7.17
N THR A 61 -10.37 -2.95 -8.49
CA THR A 61 -9.09 -2.72 -9.15
C THR A 61 -8.88 -1.22 -9.12
N PHE A 62 -8.39 -0.74 -7.98
CA PHE A 62 -8.13 0.67 -7.76
C PHE A 62 -7.15 1.18 -8.81
N ASN A 63 -7.47 2.33 -9.38
CA ASN A 63 -6.50 3.05 -10.19
C ASN A 63 -5.48 3.71 -9.26
N LYS A 64 -4.29 3.95 -9.82
CA LYS A 64 -3.28 4.87 -9.29
C LYS A 64 -3.93 6.14 -8.75
N THR A 65 -3.67 6.45 -7.49
CA THR A 65 -4.21 7.64 -6.81
C THR A 65 -3.10 8.65 -6.61
N ILE A 66 -3.34 9.90 -7.00
CA ILE A 66 -2.42 11.02 -6.75
C ILE A 66 -3.20 12.15 -6.10
N ALA A 67 -2.73 12.62 -4.94
CA ALA A 67 -3.31 13.77 -4.25
C ALA A 67 -2.30 14.40 -3.26
N PRO A 68 -2.49 15.67 -2.86
CA PRO A 68 -1.74 16.27 -1.75
C PRO A 68 -2.02 15.56 -0.42
N ALA A 69 -1.02 15.46 0.46
CA ALA A 69 -1.14 14.87 1.78
C ALA A 69 -1.91 15.75 2.77
N SER A 70 -2.81 15.16 3.56
CA SER A 70 -3.22 15.69 4.87
C SER A 70 -2.71 14.73 5.96
N THR A 71 -1.88 15.24 6.87
CA THR A 71 -1.10 14.40 7.80
C THR A 71 -1.71 14.39 9.20
N PHE A 72 -1.90 13.20 9.77
CA PHE A 72 -2.45 12.95 11.09
C PHE A 72 -1.41 12.21 11.95
N LEU A 73 -1.16 12.72 13.15
CA LEU A 73 -0.22 12.17 14.10
C LEU A 73 -0.97 11.58 15.30
N MET A 74 -0.71 10.30 15.57
CA MET A 74 -1.14 9.60 16.78
C MET A 74 0.01 9.54 17.78
N VAL A 75 -0.28 9.56 19.08
CA VAL A 75 0.73 9.36 20.15
C VAL A 75 0.31 8.22 21.08
N PRO A 76 1.25 7.58 21.80
CA PRO A 76 0.95 6.53 22.76
C PRO A 76 -0.04 6.97 23.85
N LYS A 77 -0.86 6.03 24.30
CA LYS A 77 -1.86 6.20 25.35
C LYS A 77 -1.95 4.91 26.16
N ALA A 78 -1.82 5.01 27.49
CA ALA A 78 -2.09 3.90 28.38
C ALA A 78 -3.60 3.56 28.42
N SER A 79 -3.92 2.28 28.60
CA SER A 79 -5.26 1.80 28.98
C SER A 79 -5.14 0.64 29.96
N GLY A 80 -6.26 0.18 30.55
CA GLY A 80 -6.25 -0.98 31.45
C GLY A 80 -5.73 -2.26 30.78
N SER A 81 -5.96 -2.43 29.48
CA SER A 81 -5.45 -3.56 28.69
C SER A 81 -4.03 -3.37 28.18
N PHE A 82 -3.57 -2.11 28.06
CA PHE A 82 -2.23 -1.73 27.58
C PHE A 82 -1.63 -0.67 28.53
N PRO A 83 -1.19 -1.06 29.74
CA PRO A 83 -0.81 -0.11 30.80
C PRO A 83 0.57 0.53 30.59
N ALA A 84 1.41 -0.05 29.72
CA ALA A 84 2.78 0.39 29.46
C ALA A 84 2.91 1.00 28.05
N PRO A 85 2.50 2.25 27.82
CA PRO A 85 2.68 2.91 26.53
C PRO A 85 4.16 3.20 26.27
N ALA A 86 4.56 3.17 25.01
CA ALA A 86 5.85 3.70 24.58
C ALA A 86 6.00 5.19 24.99
N PRO A 87 7.22 5.67 25.29
CA PRO A 87 7.44 7.09 25.54
C PRO A 87 7.15 7.92 24.28
N ILE A 88 6.62 9.13 24.47
CA ILE A 88 6.47 10.11 23.40
C ILE A 88 7.87 10.59 22.99
N ALA A 89 8.17 10.61 21.70
CA ALA A 89 9.47 11.03 21.18
C ALA A 89 9.69 12.54 21.43
N GLN A 90 10.94 12.95 21.71
CA GLN A 90 11.25 14.33 22.11
C GLN A 90 10.99 15.37 21.01
N ASP A 91 10.99 14.95 19.76
CA ASP A 91 10.70 15.73 18.56
C ASP A 91 9.21 15.74 18.16
N THR A 92 8.33 15.11 18.96
CA THR A 92 6.88 15.11 18.72
C THR A 92 6.34 16.55 18.80
N PRO A 93 5.68 17.08 17.74
CA PRO A 93 5.09 18.41 17.76
C PRO A 93 4.04 18.60 18.86
N ASP A 94 3.83 19.83 19.31
CA ASP A 94 2.74 20.18 20.22
C ASP A 94 1.37 19.83 19.63
N SER A 95 0.43 19.45 20.51
CA SER A 95 -0.93 19.12 20.09
C SER A 95 -1.66 20.37 19.59
N ASN A 96 -2.18 20.31 18.36
CA ASN A 96 -2.94 21.40 17.74
C ASN A 96 -4.44 21.10 17.62
N VAL A 97 -4.94 20.14 18.39
CA VAL A 97 -6.35 19.70 18.40
C VAL A 97 -6.96 19.98 19.77
N ASN A 98 -8.10 20.68 19.78
CA ASN A 98 -8.70 21.25 20.99
C ASN A 98 -10.18 20.84 21.20
N GLY A 99 -10.68 19.90 20.40
CA GLY A 99 -12.06 19.42 20.45
C GLY A 99 -12.16 17.90 20.63
N SER A 100 -13.31 17.44 21.13
CA SER A 100 -13.66 16.02 21.31
C SER A 100 -14.16 15.33 20.03
N ALA A 101 -14.16 16.03 18.88
CA ALA A 101 -14.61 15.47 17.61
C ALA A 101 -13.75 14.26 17.20
N PRO A 102 -14.34 13.18 16.64
CA PRO A 102 -13.59 12.10 16.02
C PRO A 102 -12.58 12.63 15.01
N TYR A 103 -11.35 12.11 15.04
CA TYR A 103 -10.28 12.66 14.22
C TYR A 103 -10.55 12.58 12.70
N SER A 104 -11.43 11.68 12.27
CA SER A 104 -11.92 11.57 10.89
C SER A 104 -12.74 12.77 10.41
N ASP A 105 -13.29 13.59 11.31
CA ASP A 105 -13.95 14.85 10.94
C ASP A 105 -12.98 15.94 10.46
N TYR A 106 -11.68 15.77 10.72
CA TYR A 106 -10.64 16.70 10.28
C TYR A 106 -10.15 16.46 8.85
N THR A 107 -10.62 15.40 8.18
CA THR A 107 -10.21 15.05 6.82
C THR A 107 -10.46 16.18 5.83
N GLU A 108 -9.42 16.51 5.07
CA GLU A 108 -9.49 17.53 4.02
C GLU A 108 -9.91 16.91 2.69
N LYS A 109 -10.81 17.61 1.99
CA LYS A 109 -11.31 17.17 0.69
C LYS A 109 -10.19 17.18 -0.36
N ASP A 110 -10.22 16.20 -1.25
CA ASP A 110 -9.30 16.04 -2.39
C ASP A 110 -7.83 15.82 -1.95
N THR A 111 -7.64 15.24 -0.76
CA THR A 111 -6.32 14.87 -0.19
C THR A 111 -6.16 13.36 -0.02
N THR A 112 -4.91 12.90 0.06
CA THR A 112 -4.57 11.59 0.63
C THR A 112 -4.34 11.76 2.13
N VAL A 113 -5.07 11.02 2.96
CA VAL A 113 -4.91 11.08 4.42
C VAL A 113 -3.73 10.19 4.83
N ILE A 114 -2.69 10.77 5.42
CA ILE A 114 -1.52 10.05 5.94
C ILE A 114 -1.66 9.97 7.46
N ILE A 115 -1.61 8.77 8.04
CA ILE A 115 -1.72 8.56 9.49
C ILE A 115 -0.45 7.85 9.96
N SER A 116 0.30 8.48 10.86
CA SER A 116 1.42 7.83 11.54
C SER A 116 1.00 7.37 12.93
N GLN A 117 1.17 6.06 13.18
CA GLN A 117 0.96 5.39 14.45
C GLN A 117 2.30 5.28 15.19
N PRO A 118 2.33 5.38 16.53
CA PRO A 118 3.54 5.12 17.29
C PRO A 118 4.11 3.74 17.02
N ALA A 119 5.44 3.65 16.93
CA ALA A 119 6.15 2.39 16.72
C ALA A 119 5.87 1.36 17.82
N GLY A 120 5.90 0.07 17.45
CA GLY A 120 5.75 -1.06 18.37
C GLY A 120 4.30 -1.41 18.76
N GLN A 121 3.29 -0.73 18.22
CA GLN A 121 1.88 -0.94 18.61
C GLN A 121 1.19 -2.10 17.86
N SER A 122 0.20 -2.69 18.54
CA SER A 122 -0.58 -3.85 18.06
C SER A 122 -2.01 -3.52 17.62
N CYS A 123 -2.59 -2.43 18.13
CA CYS A 123 -3.95 -1.97 17.81
C CYS A 123 -4.03 -1.27 16.45
N ALA A 124 -5.20 -1.29 15.82
CA ALA A 124 -5.49 -0.55 14.59
C ALA A 124 -5.89 0.91 14.86
N VAL A 125 -5.29 1.86 14.14
CA VAL A 125 -5.68 3.28 14.22
C VAL A 125 -6.95 3.59 13.42
N VAL A 126 -7.17 2.91 12.29
CA VAL A 126 -8.35 3.09 11.41
C VAL A 126 -9.20 1.83 11.35
N GLY A 127 -10.53 2.02 11.37
CA GLY A 127 -11.53 1.00 11.09
C GLY A 127 -12.62 1.53 10.16
N GLY A 128 -13.63 0.70 9.86
CA GLY A 128 -14.62 0.92 8.81
C GLY A 128 -15.39 2.25 8.96
N ILE A 129 -15.83 2.57 10.18
CA ILE A 129 -16.57 3.82 10.47
C ILE A 129 -15.70 5.06 10.20
N MET A 130 -14.41 5.01 10.56
CA MET A 130 -13.49 6.13 10.35
C MET A 130 -13.24 6.33 8.86
N ALA A 131 -12.91 5.26 8.13
CA ALA A 131 -12.67 5.32 6.69
C ALA A 131 -13.93 5.74 5.89
N LEU A 132 -15.13 5.28 6.28
CA LEU A 132 -16.40 5.73 5.70
C LEU A 132 -16.58 7.24 5.85
N ARG A 133 -16.25 7.80 7.02
CA ARG A 133 -16.31 9.25 7.25
C ARG A 133 -15.31 10.00 6.38
N MET A 134 -14.09 9.48 6.22
CA MET A 134 -13.08 10.07 5.32
C MET A 134 -13.52 10.02 3.84
N LYS A 135 -14.14 8.91 3.37
CA LYS A 135 -14.75 8.82 2.02
C LYS A 135 -15.79 9.94 1.84
N HIS A 136 -16.69 10.09 2.81
CA HIS A 136 -17.77 11.08 2.75
C HIS A 136 -17.26 12.53 2.72
N LEU A 137 -16.14 12.83 3.38
CA LEU A 137 -15.48 14.14 3.34
C LEU A 137 -14.61 14.35 2.09
N GLY A 138 -14.44 13.31 1.26
CA GLY A 138 -13.76 13.38 -0.04
C GLY A 138 -12.25 13.14 0.01
N ALA A 139 -11.78 12.30 0.94
CA ALA A 139 -10.45 11.71 0.83
C ALA A 139 -10.30 10.92 -0.48
N GLN A 140 -9.12 10.98 -1.10
CA GLN A 140 -8.79 10.27 -2.33
C GLN A 140 -8.19 8.88 -2.03
N SER A 141 -7.42 8.77 -0.95
CA SER A 141 -6.97 7.51 -0.35
C SER A 141 -6.59 7.71 1.12
N ILE A 142 -6.42 6.61 1.87
CA ILE A 142 -5.94 6.60 3.25
C ILE A 142 -4.69 5.73 3.31
N ILE A 143 -3.60 6.28 3.83
CA ILE A 143 -2.31 5.61 3.99
C ILE A 143 -1.96 5.58 5.48
N ILE A 144 -1.75 4.40 6.03
CA ILE A 144 -1.51 4.20 7.46
C ILE A 144 -0.12 3.59 7.67
N ASP A 145 0.79 4.39 8.23
CA ASP A 145 2.01 3.91 8.88
C ASP A 145 1.62 3.32 10.24
N GLY A 146 1.12 2.08 10.21
CA GLY A 146 0.42 1.45 11.32
C GLY A 146 -0.63 0.44 10.84
N ARG A 147 -1.58 0.10 11.72
CA ARG A 147 -2.53 -1.00 11.51
C ARG A 147 -3.96 -0.53 11.23
N VAL A 148 -4.70 -1.36 10.49
CA VAL A 148 -6.14 -1.20 10.22
C VAL A 148 -6.99 -2.38 10.72
N ARG A 149 -8.29 -2.16 10.87
CA ARG A 149 -9.29 -3.19 11.20
C ARG A 149 -10.54 -3.07 10.32
N ASP A 150 -11.51 -3.97 10.51
CA ASP A 150 -12.79 -3.99 9.80
C ASP A 150 -12.64 -4.20 8.27
N LEU A 151 -11.75 -5.12 7.86
CA LEU A 151 -11.28 -5.33 6.48
C LEU A 151 -12.40 -5.54 5.44
N VAL A 152 -13.49 -6.23 5.81
CA VAL A 152 -14.68 -6.40 4.95
C VAL A 152 -15.27 -5.03 4.61
N SER A 153 -15.61 -4.25 5.65
CA SER A 153 -16.16 -2.90 5.48
C SER A 153 -15.20 -1.98 4.73
N LEU A 154 -13.89 -2.05 4.98
CA LEU A 154 -12.91 -1.24 4.25
C LEU A 154 -12.86 -1.62 2.75
N SER A 155 -12.97 -2.90 2.41
CA SER A 155 -12.99 -3.37 1.02
C SER A 155 -14.22 -2.88 0.24
N GLU A 156 -15.35 -2.74 0.92
CA GLU A 156 -16.62 -2.24 0.36
C GLU A 156 -16.64 -0.71 0.15
N LEU A 157 -15.67 0.04 0.72
CA LEU A 157 -15.70 1.51 0.65
C LEU A 157 -15.31 2.09 -0.71
N GLU A 158 -14.78 1.33 -1.67
CA GLU A 158 -14.24 1.88 -2.94
C GLU A 158 -13.23 3.04 -2.73
N LEU A 159 -12.62 3.13 -1.55
CA LEU A 159 -11.61 4.10 -1.18
C LEU A 159 -10.31 3.32 -0.99
N PRO A 160 -9.21 3.64 -1.71
CA PRO A 160 -7.95 2.95 -1.53
C PRO A 160 -7.43 3.14 -0.09
N VAL A 161 -7.31 2.05 0.66
CA VAL A 161 -6.72 2.02 1.99
C VAL A 161 -5.45 1.18 1.95
N TRP A 162 -4.37 1.72 2.51
CA TRP A 162 -3.06 1.09 2.57
C TRP A 162 -2.53 1.12 4.01
N SER A 163 -1.83 0.08 4.44
CA SER A 163 -1.40 -0.10 5.83
C SER A 163 -0.13 -0.92 5.95
N LYS A 164 0.56 -0.82 7.10
CA LYS A 164 1.64 -1.74 7.48
C LYS A 164 1.16 -3.09 8.01
N GLY A 165 -0.15 -3.24 8.23
CA GLY A 165 -0.73 -4.50 8.68
C GLY A 165 -2.12 -4.33 9.28
N THR A 166 -2.60 -5.41 9.89
CA THR A 166 -3.97 -5.50 10.40
C THR A 166 -3.99 -5.70 11.91
N SER A 167 -5.16 -5.47 12.51
CA SER A 167 -5.49 -5.79 13.89
C SER A 167 -7.01 -5.95 14.02
N ILE A 168 -7.48 -6.49 15.15
CA ILE A 168 -8.90 -6.49 15.54
C ILE A 168 -9.20 -5.46 16.64
N ILE A 169 -8.16 -4.98 17.33
CA ILE A 169 -8.29 -4.06 18.47
C ILE A 169 -8.28 -2.62 17.97
N GLY A 170 -9.16 -1.76 18.52
CA GLY A 170 -9.31 -0.37 18.08
C GLY A 170 -8.32 0.62 18.74
N ALA A 171 -8.09 1.74 18.06
CA ALA A 171 -7.05 2.73 18.36
C ALA A 171 -6.95 3.15 19.83
N GLY A 172 -8.10 3.40 20.46
CA GLY A 172 -8.21 3.97 21.81
C GLY A 172 -7.64 3.11 22.95
N ALA A 173 -7.20 1.89 22.65
CA ALA A 173 -6.52 0.99 23.58
C ALA A 173 -5.02 1.31 23.76
N GLU A 174 -4.32 1.72 22.70
CA GLU A 174 -2.86 2.01 22.72
C GLU A 174 -2.49 3.43 22.26
N SER A 175 -3.39 4.13 21.56
CA SER A 175 -3.08 5.43 20.95
C SER A 175 -4.19 6.46 21.15
N LYS A 176 -3.83 7.73 20.97
CA LYS A 176 -4.77 8.84 20.83
C LYS A 176 -4.33 9.73 19.67
N PHE A 177 -5.29 10.37 19.01
CA PHE A 177 -5.02 11.44 18.07
C PHE A 177 -4.42 12.65 18.79
N HIS A 178 -3.40 13.26 18.20
CA HIS A 178 -2.57 14.28 18.84
C HIS A 178 -2.42 15.56 18.02
N ALA A 179 -2.21 15.44 16.72
CA ALA A 179 -2.07 16.61 15.84
C ALA A 179 -2.49 16.31 14.40
N ARG A 180 -2.86 17.36 13.67
CA ARG A 180 -3.09 17.36 12.22
C ARG A 180 -2.18 18.36 11.52
N ASN A 181 -1.90 18.15 10.24
CA ASN A 181 -1.10 19.04 9.40
C ASN A 181 0.25 19.40 10.05
N VAL A 182 0.91 18.37 10.56
CA VAL A 182 2.28 18.40 11.09
C VAL A 182 3.15 17.41 10.29
N PRO A 183 4.48 17.55 10.28
CA PRO A 183 5.35 16.56 9.66
C PRO A 183 5.13 15.19 10.31
N VAL A 184 5.08 14.13 9.50
CA VAL A 184 5.03 12.74 9.98
C VAL A 184 6.14 11.92 9.34
N LYS A 185 6.80 11.05 10.11
CA LYS A 185 7.97 10.30 9.67
C LYS A 185 7.65 8.83 9.49
N ILE A 186 7.85 8.33 8.27
CA ILE A 186 7.59 6.94 7.87
C ILE A 186 8.92 6.37 7.35
N GLY A 187 9.59 5.57 8.17
CA GLY A 187 10.95 5.10 7.88
C GLY A 187 11.93 6.26 7.69
N ASN A 188 12.51 6.37 6.49
CA ASN A 188 13.46 7.42 6.11
C ASN A 188 12.81 8.65 5.46
N VAL A 189 11.49 8.66 5.28
CA VAL A 189 10.75 9.75 4.63
C VAL A 189 10.01 10.56 5.68
N THR A 190 10.17 11.89 5.64
CA THR A 190 9.27 12.83 6.33
C THR A 190 8.26 13.34 5.31
N VAL A 191 6.97 13.15 5.59
CA VAL A 191 5.87 13.62 4.77
C VAL A 191 5.34 14.92 5.36
N GLU A 192 5.38 16.00 4.58
CA GLU A 192 4.87 17.32 4.96
C GLU A 192 3.42 17.54 4.48
N PRO A 193 2.64 18.40 5.16
CA PRO A 193 1.29 18.77 4.72
C PRO A 193 1.27 19.34 3.29
N GLY A 194 0.55 18.63 2.41
CA GLY A 194 0.39 18.95 1.00
C GLY A 194 1.48 18.41 0.07
N ASP A 195 2.44 17.62 0.55
CA ASP A 195 3.32 16.81 -0.31
C ASP A 195 2.49 15.92 -1.22
N ILE A 196 2.97 15.66 -2.44
CA ILE A 196 2.19 14.91 -3.42
C ILE A 196 2.43 13.42 -3.19
N ILE A 197 1.37 12.72 -2.82
CA ILE A 197 1.40 11.27 -2.59
C ILE A 197 0.88 10.60 -3.86
N MET A 198 1.66 9.66 -4.40
CA MET A 198 1.17 8.65 -5.32
C MET A 198 1.08 7.31 -4.60
N ALA A 199 -0.10 6.70 -4.63
CA ALA A 199 -0.29 5.29 -4.30
C ALA A 199 -0.51 4.52 -5.60
N ASP A 200 0.42 3.62 -5.93
CA ASP A 200 0.44 2.85 -7.18
C ASP A 200 0.17 1.37 -6.90
N PRO A 201 -1.07 0.88 -7.09
CA PRO A 201 -1.42 -0.51 -6.84
C PRO A 201 -0.84 -1.49 -7.86
N TYR A 202 -0.24 -1.01 -8.95
CA TYR A 202 0.44 -1.88 -9.92
C TYR A 202 1.86 -2.24 -9.47
N GLU A 203 2.57 -1.26 -8.89
CA GLU A 203 3.91 -1.43 -8.30
C GLU A 203 3.88 -1.86 -6.81
N ASN A 204 2.68 -2.01 -6.23
CA ASN A 204 2.47 -2.25 -4.79
C ASN A 204 3.21 -1.23 -3.90
N GLY A 205 3.27 0.04 -4.32
CA GLY A 205 4.11 1.06 -3.71
C GLY A 205 3.41 2.39 -3.45
N VAL A 206 3.87 3.12 -2.42
CA VAL A 206 3.45 4.49 -2.12
C VAL A 206 4.68 5.38 -2.06
N VAL A 207 4.65 6.49 -2.81
CA VAL A 207 5.76 7.46 -2.90
C VAL A 207 5.26 8.87 -2.57
N ALA A 208 6.01 9.57 -1.73
CA ALA A 208 5.78 10.95 -1.33
C ALA A 208 6.79 11.87 -2.03
N ILE A 209 6.28 12.83 -2.81
CA ILE A 209 7.06 13.83 -3.53
C ILE A 209 6.99 15.15 -2.74
N PRO A 210 8.12 15.64 -2.20
CA PRO A 210 8.16 16.93 -1.53
C PRO A 210 7.63 18.05 -2.45
N ARG A 211 6.76 18.93 -1.95
CA ARG A 211 6.12 20.00 -2.78
C ARG A 211 7.12 20.81 -3.60
N GLY A 212 8.28 21.11 -3.00
CA GLY A 212 9.36 21.87 -3.64
C GLY A 212 10.10 21.11 -4.75
N LYS A 213 9.94 19.78 -4.84
CA LYS A 213 10.60 18.89 -5.81
C LYS A 213 9.73 18.45 -6.98
N LEU A 214 8.42 18.72 -6.94
CA LEU A 214 7.47 18.33 -7.99
C LEU A 214 7.91 18.76 -9.41
N TYR A 215 8.42 19.99 -9.56
CA TYR A 215 8.86 20.50 -10.86
C TYR A 215 10.15 19.85 -11.34
N ASP A 216 11.13 19.66 -10.45
CA ASP A 216 12.38 18.94 -10.74
C ASP A 216 12.08 17.50 -11.20
N VAL A 217 11.18 16.80 -10.51
CA VAL A 217 10.74 15.43 -10.85
C VAL A 217 10.08 15.39 -12.23
N LEU A 218 9.13 16.29 -12.51
CA LEU A 218 8.47 16.37 -13.83
C LEU A 218 9.44 16.68 -14.98
N GLU A 219 10.55 17.38 -14.73
CA GLU A 219 11.57 17.65 -15.76
C GLU A 219 12.56 16.49 -15.96
N LEU A 220 12.75 15.65 -14.94
CA LEU A 220 13.61 14.46 -15.01
C LEU A 220 12.90 13.25 -15.62
N LEU A 221 11.66 12.98 -15.22
CA LEU A 221 10.91 11.77 -15.58
C LEU A 221 10.98 11.39 -17.09
N PRO A 222 10.73 12.29 -18.07
CA PRO A 222 10.83 11.94 -19.49
C PRO A 222 12.23 11.50 -19.94
N LYS A 223 13.29 12.00 -19.27
CA LYS A 223 14.69 11.68 -19.58
C LYS A 223 15.10 10.32 -18.99
N LEU A 224 14.48 9.94 -17.87
CA LEU A 224 14.69 8.69 -17.16
C LEU A 224 14.00 7.54 -17.88
N VAL A 225 12.66 7.58 -17.94
CA VAL A 225 11.86 6.55 -18.63
C VAL A 225 12.32 6.36 -20.08
N GLY A 226 12.59 7.45 -20.81
CA GLY A 226 13.11 7.35 -22.17
C GLY A 226 14.53 6.74 -22.27
N ALA A 227 15.31 6.70 -21.20
CA ALA A 227 16.56 5.94 -21.12
C ALA A 227 16.34 4.46 -20.81
N ASP A 228 15.44 4.16 -19.88
CA ASP A 228 15.12 2.79 -19.48
C ASP A 228 14.44 2.05 -20.63
N GLU A 229 13.54 2.70 -21.38
CA GLU A 229 12.98 2.22 -22.66
C GLU A 229 14.02 1.87 -23.73
N ARG A 230 15.22 2.47 -23.69
CA ARG A 230 16.33 2.11 -24.60
C ARG A 230 17.09 0.91 -24.07
N VAL A 231 17.35 0.86 -22.77
CA VAL A 231 18.02 -0.30 -22.13
C VAL A 231 17.18 -1.56 -22.30
N VAL A 232 15.86 -1.48 -22.16
CA VAL A 232 14.94 -2.61 -22.42
C VAL A 232 15.10 -3.12 -23.86
N LYS A 233 15.09 -2.23 -24.87
CA LYS A 233 15.28 -2.62 -26.28
C LYS A 233 16.66 -3.21 -26.56
N ASP A 234 17.72 -2.61 -26.02
CA ASP A 234 19.08 -3.14 -26.15
C ASP A 234 19.15 -4.57 -25.56
N VAL A 235 18.51 -4.83 -24.42
CA VAL A 235 18.45 -6.16 -23.78
C VAL A 235 17.58 -7.15 -24.57
N GLU A 236 16.44 -6.71 -25.13
CA GLU A 236 15.60 -7.52 -26.03
C GLU A 236 16.33 -7.93 -27.32
N GLU A 237 17.21 -7.06 -27.84
CA GLU A 237 18.12 -7.35 -28.96
C GLU A 237 19.33 -8.22 -28.56
N GLY A 238 19.45 -8.60 -27.29
CA GLY A 238 20.49 -9.49 -26.78
C GLY A 238 21.80 -8.79 -26.39
N TYR A 239 21.83 -7.45 -26.34
CA TYR A 239 22.95 -6.74 -25.75
C TYR A 239 22.99 -6.90 -24.23
N GLN A 240 24.18 -6.82 -23.64
CA GLN A 240 24.33 -6.81 -22.19
C GLN A 240 23.71 -5.52 -21.62
N SER A 241 23.00 -5.65 -20.49
CA SER A 241 22.46 -4.50 -19.74
C SER A 241 23.55 -3.48 -19.35
N SER A 242 24.79 -3.95 -19.20
CA SER A 242 25.99 -3.11 -19.26
C SER A 242 26.31 -2.70 -20.71
N CYS A 243 25.67 -1.62 -21.15
CA CYS A 243 26.00 -0.73 -22.28
C CYS A 243 26.95 -1.28 -23.38
N PRO A 244 26.50 -1.48 -24.63
CA PRO A 244 27.36 -1.98 -25.69
C PRO A 244 28.52 -1.01 -26.01
N PRO A 245 29.75 -1.51 -26.22
CA PRO A 245 30.93 -0.68 -26.47
C PRO A 245 30.86 0.00 -27.83
N GLY A 246 30.35 1.23 -27.86
CA GLY A 246 30.27 2.05 -29.08
C GLY A 246 29.17 3.11 -29.08
N SER A 247 28.20 3.06 -28.16
CA SER A 247 27.19 4.12 -28.04
C SER A 247 27.80 5.39 -27.42
N SER A 248 27.54 6.55 -28.03
CA SER A 248 28.07 7.85 -27.56
C SER A 248 27.39 8.39 -26.29
N LEU A 249 26.67 7.52 -25.56
CA LEU A 249 25.87 7.86 -24.39
C LEU A 249 26.52 7.25 -23.15
N LYS A 250 27.51 7.94 -22.59
CA LYS A 250 27.92 7.74 -21.20
C LYS A 250 26.73 8.06 -20.30
N TRP A 251 26.02 7.04 -19.84
CA TRP A 251 25.30 7.13 -18.58
C TRP A 251 26.33 7.37 -17.46
N MET A 252 25.93 8.12 -16.42
CA MET A 252 26.82 8.43 -15.30
C MET A 252 27.28 7.14 -14.63
N THR A 253 28.54 6.75 -14.85
CA THR A 253 29.26 5.94 -13.87
C THR A 253 29.32 6.77 -12.59
N ILE A 254 28.69 6.30 -11.52
CA ILE A 254 28.85 6.89 -10.19
C ILE A 254 30.28 6.59 -9.74
N SER A 255 31.18 7.54 -10.00
CA SER A 255 32.57 7.48 -9.57
C SER A 255 32.65 7.92 -8.11
N THR A 256 32.37 7.00 -7.18
CA THR A 256 32.80 7.12 -5.78
C THR A 256 34.32 6.94 -5.69
N ASP A 257 35.07 7.90 -6.20
CA ASP A 257 36.51 8.03 -5.96
C ASP A 257 36.96 9.48 -6.22
N GLN A 258 37.07 10.25 -5.14
CA GLN A 258 37.87 11.48 -5.12
C GLN A 258 39.04 11.30 -4.14
N PRO A 259 40.26 11.08 -4.63
CA PRO A 259 41.46 11.39 -3.86
C PRO A 259 41.75 12.90 -3.92
N LEU A 260 42.21 13.43 -2.79
CA LEU A 260 42.47 14.86 -2.59
C LEU A 260 43.62 15.40 -3.47
N GLY A 261 43.28 16.32 -4.37
CA GLY A 261 44.10 17.48 -4.74
C GLY A 261 45.25 17.29 -5.74
N LYS A 262 45.21 18.09 -6.82
CA LYS A 262 46.29 19.05 -7.18
C LYS A 262 45.87 20.00 -8.30
N THR A 263 46.63 21.08 -8.44
CA THR A 263 46.29 22.32 -9.17
C THR A 263 46.86 22.40 -10.59
N SER A 264 46.20 23.18 -11.45
CA SER A 264 46.74 23.79 -12.70
C SER A 264 47.02 22.81 -13.86
N SER A 265 46.57 23.03 -15.10
CA SER A 265 46.82 24.25 -15.89
C SER A 265 45.91 24.34 -17.13
N PHE A 266 45.63 25.56 -17.57
CA PHE A 266 44.97 25.84 -18.86
C PHE A 266 45.85 25.44 -20.06
N GLN A 267 45.25 24.82 -21.09
CA GLN A 267 45.73 24.92 -22.47
C GLN A 267 44.54 24.81 -23.46
N PHE A 268 44.70 25.38 -24.64
CA PHE A 268 43.62 25.85 -25.52
C PHE A 268 43.88 25.41 -26.99
N LEU A 269 42.82 25.36 -27.80
CA LEU A 269 42.79 25.25 -29.28
C LEU A 269 42.94 23.84 -29.92
N PRO A 270 42.45 23.61 -31.17
CA PRO A 270 41.39 24.33 -31.91
C PRO A 270 40.34 23.43 -32.62
N ASN A 271 39.29 24.09 -33.14
CA ASN A 271 38.28 23.58 -34.06
C ASN A 271 38.82 22.74 -35.24
N THR A 272 38.04 21.75 -35.67
CA THR A 272 37.92 21.36 -37.09
C THR A 272 36.47 21.33 -37.55
N HIS A 273 36.27 21.81 -38.77
CA HIS A 273 35.00 22.04 -39.44
C HIS A 273 34.72 20.84 -40.36
N LEU A 274 33.51 20.28 -40.42
CA LEU A 274 33.13 19.32 -41.46
C LEU A 274 31.64 19.37 -41.78
N GLN A 275 31.33 19.05 -43.04
CA GLN A 275 30.17 19.58 -43.77
C GLN A 275 29.22 18.44 -44.17
N ALA A 276 27.92 18.71 -44.16
CA ALA A 276 26.92 17.76 -44.64
C ALA A 276 26.86 17.71 -46.18
N PRO A 277 26.51 16.55 -46.78
CA PRO A 277 26.05 16.46 -48.16
C PRO A 277 24.55 16.12 -48.26
N ASN A 278 23.82 16.90 -49.07
CA ASN A 278 22.58 16.45 -49.73
C ASN A 278 22.96 15.78 -51.07
N PRO A 279 22.09 14.92 -51.62
CA PRO A 279 21.46 15.29 -52.89
C PRO A 279 19.96 14.96 -52.99
N SER A 280 19.34 15.46 -54.05
CA SER A 280 17.88 15.60 -54.26
C SER A 280 17.31 14.69 -55.37
N LEU A 281 15.99 14.84 -55.65
CA LEU A 281 15.18 14.30 -56.77
C LEU A 281 14.63 12.86 -56.52
N THR A 282 13.39 12.45 -56.88
CA THR A 282 12.31 13.08 -57.69
C THR A 282 10.92 12.46 -57.40
N HIS A 283 9.84 13.22 -57.66
CA HIS A 283 8.43 12.79 -57.76
C HIS A 283 8.11 12.16 -59.15
N PRO A 284 6.99 11.40 -59.43
CA PRO A 284 5.59 11.90 -59.31
C PRO A 284 4.39 10.92 -59.14
N THR A 285 3.18 11.52 -59.01
CA THR A 285 1.81 11.06 -59.42
C THR A 285 1.11 9.90 -58.66
N THR A 286 0.06 10.15 -57.82
CA THR A 286 -1.43 10.22 -58.07
C THR A 286 -2.13 8.87 -58.33
N VAL A 287 -3.38 8.52 -57.96
CA VAL A 287 -4.58 9.17 -57.32
C VAL A 287 -5.34 8.06 -56.54
N ALA A 288 -6.22 8.37 -55.55
CA ALA A 288 -7.62 7.88 -55.47
C ALA A 288 -8.28 8.14 -54.09
N ASP A 289 -9.54 8.61 -54.09
CA ASP A 289 -10.36 8.91 -52.92
C ASP A 289 -11.04 7.69 -52.27
N ALA A 290 -11.37 7.79 -50.98
CA ALA A 290 -12.52 7.11 -50.37
C ALA A 290 -13.14 7.97 -49.23
N GLN A 291 -14.32 8.50 -49.52
CA GLN A 291 -15.22 9.29 -48.67
C GLN A 291 -15.71 8.53 -47.41
N LEU A 292 -16.04 9.23 -46.31
CA LEU A 292 -17.37 9.28 -45.62
C LEU A 292 -17.30 9.94 -44.21
N PRO A 293 -18.43 10.37 -43.59
CA PRO A 293 -18.45 11.63 -42.84
C PRO A 293 -18.88 11.56 -41.36
N THR A 294 -18.97 12.75 -40.76
CA THR A 294 -19.48 13.12 -39.44
C THR A 294 -20.91 12.67 -39.10
N MET A 295 -21.17 12.43 -37.80
CA MET A 295 -22.34 12.74 -36.94
C MET A 295 -22.34 11.73 -35.77
N GLY A 296 -22.61 12.03 -34.50
CA GLY A 296 -23.11 13.28 -33.90
C GLY A 296 -24.55 13.14 -33.40
N ILE A 297 -24.77 12.39 -32.31
CA ILE A 297 -26.06 12.35 -31.58
C ILE A 297 -25.85 12.23 -30.06
N THR A 298 -26.63 13.02 -29.32
CA THR A 298 -26.91 12.89 -27.89
C THR A 298 -28.05 11.90 -27.64
N ASP A 299 -28.36 11.68 -26.35
CA ASP A 299 -29.62 11.13 -25.84
C ASP A 299 -29.84 9.60 -25.94
N PHE A 300 -29.38 8.90 -24.90
CA PHE A 300 -30.14 7.80 -24.31
C PHE A 300 -29.95 7.80 -22.78
N PHE A 301 -31.01 7.48 -22.03
CA PHE A 301 -31.11 7.54 -20.55
C PHE A 301 -31.27 8.93 -19.90
N SER A 302 -32.33 9.66 -20.31
CA SER A 302 -33.15 10.47 -19.39
C SER A 302 -34.61 9.95 -19.38
N ALA A 303 -34.76 8.63 -19.23
CA ALA A 303 -36.05 7.93 -19.26
C ALA A 303 -36.03 6.70 -18.34
N ALA A 304 -35.72 6.90 -17.06
CA ALA A 304 -35.79 5.87 -16.01
C ALA A 304 -36.05 6.44 -14.60
N TRP A 305 -36.56 7.68 -14.50
CA TRP A 305 -36.63 8.42 -13.23
C TRP A 305 -37.95 9.16 -13.03
N ASP A 306 -39.06 8.51 -13.40
CA ASP A 306 -40.42 9.03 -13.21
C ASP A 306 -41.43 7.93 -12.80
N THR A 307 -40.94 6.91 -12.09
CA THR A 307 -41.79 5.87 -11.47
C THR A 307 -41.24 5.47 -10.10
N PHE A 308 -42.03 5.70 -9.04
CA PHE A 308 -41.75 5.42 -7.62
C PHE A 308 -40.86 6.39 -6.83
N SER A 309 -41.43 7.56 -6.51
CA SER A 309 -41.18 8.27 -5.24
C SER A 309 -42.35 9.19 -4.84
N HIS A 310 -43.33 8.58 -4.14
CA HIS A 310 -44.29 9.17 -3.17
C HIS A 310 -45.69 9.65 -3.68
N PRO A 311 -46.70 9.94 -2.81
CA PRO A 311 -47.51 8.91 -2.12
C PRO A 311 -49.05 9.18 -2.02
N SER A 312 -49.82 8.23 -1.45
CA SER A 312 -51.19 8.36 -0.83
C SER A 312 -52.44 8.53 -1.73
N PRO A 313 -53.70 8.28 -1.25
CA PRO A 313 -54.21 7.40 -0.15
C PRO A 313 -55.51 6.57 -0.47
N ASP A 314 -56.00 5.82 0.54
CA ASP A 314 -57.39 5.39 0.86
C ASP A 314 -58.13 4.14 0.25
N ALA A 315 -58.78 3.41 1.17
CA ALA A 315 -59.94 2.47 1.08
C ALA A 315 -59.83 1.17 0.21
N GLU A 316 -60.43 0.01 0.53
CA GLU A 316 -61.41 -0.42 1.57
C GLU A 316 -61.23 -1.94 1.89
N ALA A 317 -61.79 -2.46 3.00
CA ALA A 317 -61.81 -3.90 3.41
C ALA A 317 -63.16 -4.58 3.01
N PRO A 318 -63.58 -5.83 3.39
CA PRO A 318 -63.04 -6.85 4.34
C PRO A 318 -63.21 -8.34 3.84
N PRO A 319 -63.48 -9.40 4.66
CA PRO A 319 -62.72 -10.00 5.78
C PRO A 319 -62.49 -11.54 5.71
N SER A 320 -61.44 -12.03 6.41
CA SER A 320 -61.41 -13.22 7.32
C SER A 320 -59.95 -13.50 7.73
N GLY A 321 -59.57 -13.99 8.92
CA GLY A 321 -60.31 -14.35 10.15
C GLY A 321 -59.51 -15.39 10.95
N GLY A 322 -58.85 -15.02 12.06
CA GLY A 322 -58.05 -15.95 12.88
C GLY A 322 -57.18 -15.23 13.93
N SER A 323 -56.96 -15.83 15.10
CA SER A 323 -56.43 -15.17 16.32
C SER A 323 -55.37 -16.02 17.02
N SER A 324 -54.26 -15.43 17.51
CA SER A 324 -53.81 -15.52 18.93
C SER A 324 -52.39 -14.96 19.23
N THR A 325 -52.34 -14.07 20.24
CA THR A 325 -51.33 -13.96 21.36
C THR A 325 -49.82 -13.69 21.16
N GLU A 326 -49.35 -12.68 21.94
CA GLU A 326 -48.02 -12.49 22.58
C GLU A 326 -46.76 -12.28 21.70
N GLY A 327 -45.82 -11.36 22.02
CA GLY A 327 -45.77 -10.34 23.08
C GLY A 327 -44.45 -9.50 23.06
N THR A 328 -44.49 -8.31 23.68
CA THR A 328 -43.36 -7.39 24.01
C THR A 328 -42.73 -6.53 22.87
N PRO A 329 -42.66 -5.18 23.04
CA PRO A 329 -41.95 -4.27 22.14
C PRO A 329 -40.66 -3.63 22.72
N ALA A 330 -39.70 -3.40 21.82
CA ALA A 330 -38.88 -2.19 21.58
C ALA A 330 -38.43 -1.18 22.67
N SER A 331 -37.18 -0.72 22.47
CA SER A 331 -36.71 0.69 22.52
C SER A 331 -36.04 1.25 23.80
N GLY A 332 -35.15 2.23 23.58
CA GLY A 332 -34.36 3.00 24.56
C GLY A 332 -32.93 2.47 24.70
N THR A 333 -31.83 3.12 24.30
CA THR A 333 -31.30 4.51 24.42
C THR A 333 -30.97 4.94 25.85
N ASP A 334 -29.68 4.94 26.18
CA ASP A 334 -29.13 5.56 27.39
C ASP A 334 -27.96 6.50 27.03
N GLU A 335 -28.02 7.73 27.52
CA GLU A 335 -26.94 8.72 27.46
C GLU A 335 -25.99 8.57 28.67
N GLU A 336 -24.72 8.95 28.52
CA GLU A 336 -23.79 9.03 29.66
C GLU A 336 -24.12 10.23 30.57
N SER A 337 -24.10 10.00 31.89
CA SER A 337 -23.97 11.06 32.90
C SER A 337 -22.90 10.69 33.94
N LYS A 338 -22.22 11.71 34.46
CA LYS A 338 -20.96 11.62 35.21
C LYS A 338 -21.14 11.37 36.73
N GLU A 339 -19.98 11.11 37.35
CA GLU A 339 -19.63 11.28 38.76
C GLU A 339 -20.18 10.26 39.77
N GLU A 340 -19.28 9.65 40.53
CA GLU A 340 -19.14 9.80 42.00
C GLU A 340 -17.68 9.47 42.38
N ALA A 341 -17.23 9.89 43.57
CA ALA A 341 -15.84 9.79 44.04
C ALA A 341 -15.75 9.33 45.50
N ASP A 342 -14.54 8.96 45.94
CA ASP A 342 -14.18 8.41 47.27
C ASP A 342 -14.78 7.02 47.58
N VAL A 343 -14.15 6.13 48.37
CA VAL A 343 -13.38 6.35 49.61
C VAL A 343 -12.23 5.33 49.77
N ASN A 344 -11.07 5.76 50.31
CA ASN A 344 -10.41 5.22 51.53
C ASN A 344 -8.89 5.52 51.61
N LYS A 345 -8.43 5.84 52.83
CA LYS A 345 -7.01 5.99 53.21
C LYS A 345 -6.84 5.69 54.72
N ALA A 346 -5.58 5.43 55.14
CA ALA A 346 -5.12 4.99 56.48
C ALA A 346 -5.29 3.46 56.70
N ASP A 347 -4.38 2.74 57.38
CA ASP A 347 -3.43 3.16 58.43
C ASP A 347 -1.91 3.02 58.11
N GLU A 348 -1.07 3.44 59.07
CA GLU A 348 0.39 3.66 58.97
C GLU A 348 1.27 2.73 59.86
N GLN A 349 2.52 2.53 59.42
CA GLN A 349 3.82 2.45 60.15
C GLN A 349 4.07 1.56 61.39
N GLU A 350 5.19 0.81 61.35
CA GLU A 350 6.46 1.00 62.14
C GLU A 350 7.54 0.09 61.48
N GLU A 351 8.66 0.61 60.96
CA GLU A 351 9.97 0.88 61.59
C GLU A 351 10.82 -0.36 61.99
N GLY A 352 12.12 -0.35 61.64
CA GLY A 352 13.10 -1.40 61.99
C GLY A 352 14.35 -1.44 61.08
N GLU A 353 15.47 -0.92 61.57
CA GLU A 353 16.73 -0.72 60.83
C GLU A 353 17.65 -1.97 60.78
N GLY A 354 18.63 -1.99 59.86
CA GLY A 354 19.70 -3.02 59.82
C GLY A 354 20.71 -2.85 58.68
N GLU A 355 21.92 -2.38 59.00
CA GLU A 355 22.99 -2.00 58.06
C GLU A 355 24.09 -3.08 57.88
N GLN A 356 25.08 -2.81 57.01
CA GLN A 356 26.35 -3.55 56.74
C GLN A 356 26.24 -4.78 55.79
N GLY A 357 27.11 -4.99 54.79
CA GLY A 357 28.21 -4.16 54.23
C GLY A 357 29.53 -4.93 54.02
N HIS A 358 29.83 -5.41 52.80
CA HIS A 358 31.22 -5.76 52.42
C HIS A 358 31.54 -5.82 50.91
N LYS A 359 32.66 -5.19 50.55
CA LYS A 359 33.57 -5.30 49.38
C LYS A 359 34.97 -5.02 50.00
N PRO A 360 36.17 -5.51 49.54
CA PRO A 360 36.57 -5.60 48.13
C PRO A 360 37.72 -6.61 47.74
N SER A 361 38.40 -6.31 46.61
CA SER A 361 39.61 -6.94 46.01
C SER A 361 39.35 -8.20 45.14
N GLY A 362 40.01 -8.48 44.00
CA GLY A 362 41.10 -7.82 43.24
C GLY A 362 42.38 -8.67 43.22
N GLY A 363 43.05 -8.97 42.08
CA GLY A 363 42.86 -8.56 40.66
C GLY A 363 43.87 -9.26 39.71
N ASP A 364 44.35 -8.55 38.65
CA ASP A 364 45.49 -8.86 37.74
C ASP A 364 45.30 -9.83 36.54
N ASP A 365 45.52 -9.25 35.33
CA ASP A 365 46.19 -9.66 34.08
C ASP A 365 46.44 -11.14 33.65
N GLY A 366 46.38 -11.35 32.32
CA GLY A 366 46.88 -12.54 31.62
C GLY A 366 46.47 -12.65 30.14
N ASP A 367 47.28 -12.12 29.22
CA ASP A 367 47.19 -12.39 27.77
C ASP A 367 47.69 -13.81 27.45
N GLU A 368 46.95 -14.60 26.68
CA GLU A 368 47.50 -15.63 25.79
C GLU A 368 46.69 -15.67 24.47
N GLU A 369 47.37 -15.58 23.33
CA GLU A 369 46.79 -15.88 22.01
C GLU A 369 46.77 -17.39 21.79
N GLU A 370 45.68 -17.94 21.24
CA GLU A 370 45.84 -19.09 20.33
C GLU A 370 44.80 -19.08 19.20
N SER A 371 45.28 -19.36 18.00
CA SER A 371 44.51 -19.42 16.76
C SER A 371 43.76 -20.75 16.65
N GLY A 372 42.43 -20.71 16.59
CA GLY A 372 41.58 -21.85 16.25
C GLY A 372 40.87 -21.61 14.92
N ASP A 373 41.27 -22.33 13.88
CA ASP A 373 40.58 -22.37 12.59
C ASP A 373 39.24 -23.11 12.79
N GLY A 374 38.12 -22.41 12.53
CA GLY A 374 36.78 -22.89 12.79
C GLY A 374 35.90 -22.66 11.58
N GLU A 375 35.65 -23.73 10.83
CA GLU A 375 34.67 -23.75 9.75
C GLU A 375 33.27 -23.53 10.37
N GLU A 376 32.65 -22.37 10.11
CA GLU A 376 31.25 -22.14 10.48
C GLU A 376 30.37 -22.96 9.52
N GLU A 377 29.89 -24.10 10.00
CA GLU A 377 28.89 -24.91 9.30
C GLU A 377 27.61 -24.09 9.10
N GLU A 378 27.07 -24.09 7.88
CA GLU A 378 25.77 -23.48 7.59
C GLU A 378 24.68 -24.27 8.33
N GLU A 379 24.13 -23.70 9.41
CA GLU A 379 22.93 -24.25 10.05
C GLU A 379 21.75 -24.13 9.07
N GLU A 380 21.45 -25.22 8.35
CA GLU A 380 20.19 -25.35 7.60
C GLU A 380 19.03 -25.19 8.59
N GLU A 381 18.26 -24.09 8.48
CA GLU A 381 17.04 -23.90 9.25
C GLU A 381 16.07 -25.06 8.94
N GLU A 382 15.93 -25.99 9.89
CA GLU A 382 15.07 -27.18 9.73
C GLU A 382 13.60 -26.76 9.67
N GLU A 383 13.12 -26.49 8.45
CA GLU A 383 11.75 -26.06 8.17
C GLU A 383 10.74 -27.00 8.85
N THR A 384 10.00 -26.47 9.82
CA THR A 384 9.00 -27.22 10.60
C THR A 384 7.80 -27.57 9.72
N LYS A 385 7.93 -28.66 8.95
CA LYS A 385 6.93 -29.15 8.00
C LYS A 385 5.58 -29.40 8.67
N ASP A 386 4.52 -28.85 8.08
CA ASP A 386 3.14 -29.03 8.56
C ASP A 386 2.79 -30.54 8.54
N PRO A 387 2.43 -31.15 9.70
CA PRO A 387 1.99 -32.55 9.76
C PRO A 387 0.87 -32.88 8.77
N LYS A 388 0.00 -31.91 8.44
CA LYS A 388 -1.06 -32.07 7.44
C LYS A 388 -0.49 -32.46 6.07
N GLU A 389 0.51 -31.74 5.56
CA GLU A 389 1.05 -32.02 4.22
C GLU A 389 1.72 -33.39 4.14
N THR A 390 2.43 -33.78 5.20
CA THR A 390 3.05 -35.10 5.29
C THR A 390 1.98 -36.21 5.26
N LEU A 391 0.90 -36.04 6.02
CA LEU A 391 -0.21 -36.99 6.07
C LEU A 391 -1.02 -37.05 4.77
N GLU A 392 -1.19 -35.94 4.05
CA GLU A 392 -1.85 -35.91 2.74
C GLU A 392 -1.01 -36.66 1.69
N LYS A 393 0.32 -36.44 1.63
CA LYS A 393 1.25 -37.16 0.73
C LYS A 393 1.32 -38.68 1.03
N GLU A 394 1.28 -39.09 2.30
CA GLU A 394 1.10 -40.50 2.68
C GLU A 394 -0.24 -41.08 2.22
N CYS A 395 -1.30 -40.27 2.21
CA CYS A 395 -2.64 -40.69 1.85
C CYS A 395 -2.84 -40.79 0.33
N GLU A 396 -2.21 -39.94 -0.48
CA GLU A 396 -2.16 -40.04 -1.95
C GLU A 396 -1.57 -41.38 -2.41
N THR A 397 -0.51 -41.84 -1.73
CA THR A 397 0.15 -43.13 -2.01
C THR A 397 -0.53 -44.33 -1.35
N SER A 398 -1.63 -44.11 -0.62
CA SER A 398 -2.36 -45.17 0.08
C SER A 398 -3.20 -46.03 -0.87
N LYS A 399 -3.46 -47.27 -0.45
CA LYS A 399 -4.35 -48.21 -1.18
C LYS A 399 -5.78 -47.70 -1.36
N GLN A 400 -6.23 -46.74 -0.54
CA GLN A 400 -7.57 -46.16 -0.62
C GLN A 400 -7.66 -45.13 -1.76
N CYS A 401 -6.59 -44.37 -1.99
CA CYS A 401 -6.56 -43.32 -3.03
C CYS A 401 -5.89 -43.77 -4.34
N ALA A 402 -5.33 -44.99 -4.38
CA ALA A 402 -4.74 -45.58 -5.58
C ALA A 402 -5.58 -45.44 -6.89
N PRO A 403 -6.93 -45.59 -6.89
CA PRO A 403 -7.73 -45.37 -8.11
C PRO A 403 -7.74 -43.90 -8.56
N ALA A 404 -7.89 -42.96 -7.64
CA ALA A 404 -7.87 -41.53 -7.95
C ALA A 404 -6.47 -41.07 -8.39
N LYS A 405 -5.42 -41.60 -7.74
CA LYS A 405 -4.03 -41.37 -8.13
C LYS A 405 -3.74 -41.90 -9.54
N HIS A 406 -4.19 -43.11 -9.87
CA HIS A 406 -4.03 -43.68 -11.22
C HIS A 406 -4.62 -42.77 -12.30
N HIS A 407 -5.85 -42.28 -12.11
CA HIS A 407 -6.47 -41.39 -13.10
C HIS A 407 -5.78 -40.03 -13.22
N TYR A 408 -5.29 -39.47 -12.10
CA TYR A 408 -4.47 -38.26 -12.14
C TYR A 408 -3.14 -38.49 -12.87
N ASP A 409 -2.42 -39.57 -12.55
CA ASP A 409 -1.15 -39.90 -13.20
C ASP A 409 -1.34 -40.17 -14.71
N GLU A 410 -2.41 -40.89 -15.12
CA GLU A 410 -2.80 -41.08 -16.53
C GLU A 410 -3.09 -39.76 -17.26
N CYS A 411 -3.74 -38.80 -16.59
CA CYS A 411 -3.97 -37.48 -17.16
C CYS A 411 -2.66 -36.69 -17.30
N VAL A 412 -1.79 -36.70 -16.28
CA VAL A 412 -0.49 -36.01 -16.30
C VAL A 412 0.40 -36.54 -17.43
N GLU A 413 0.46 -37.85 -17.64
CA GLU A 413 1.16 -38.44 -18.79
C GLU A 413 0.58 -37.96 -20.14
N ARG A 414 -0.75 -37.90 -20.26
CA ARG A 414 -1.46 -37.48 -21.48
C ARG A 414 -1.27 -35.98 -21.79
N VAL A 415 -1.28 -35.12 -20.78
CA VAL A 415 -1.05 -33.67 -20.88
C VAL A 415 0.42 -33.38 -21.21
N THR A 416 1.35 -34.02 -20.50
CA THR A 416 2.80 -33.86 -20.75
C THR A 416 3.16 -34.30 -22.17
N SER A 417 2.65 -35.46 -22.60
CA SER A 417 2.83 -35.95 -23.98
C SER A 417 2.28 -34.99 -25.04
N GLN A 418 1.21 -34.23 -24.77
CA GLN A 418 0.71 -33.23 -25.71
C GLN A 418 1.58 -31.96 -25.75
N ILE A 419 2.11 -31.53 -24.59
CA ILE A 419 3.02 -30.40 -24.53
C ILE A 419 4.31 -30.71 -25.31
N ASP A 420 4.89 -31.90 -25.14
CA ASP A 420 6.13 -32.29 -25.80
C ASP A 420 5.99 -32.44 -27.34
N ASN A 421 4.82 -32.86 -27.83
CA ASN A 421 4.58 -33.09 -29.27
C ASN A 421 3.98 -31.88 -30.00
N ASP A 422 2.98 -31.22 -29.42
CA ASP A 422 2.21 -30.14 -30.07
C ASP A 422 2.58 -28.73 -29.55
N GLY A 423 3.45 -28.63 -28.54
CA GLY A 423 3.78 -27.38 -27.84
C GLY A 423 2.66 -26.82 -26.95
N LYS A 424 1.54 -27.56 -26.82
CA LYS A 424 0.38 -27.21 -25.99
C LYS A 424 -0.52 -28.42 -25.74
N ALA A 425 -1.08 -28.52 -24.53
CA ALA A 425 -2.15 -29.47 -24.22
C ALA A 425 -3.53 -28.96 -24.69
N LYS A 426 -4.45 -29.90 -24.92
CA LYS A 426 -5.86 -29.63 -25.29
C LYS A 426 -6.83 -29.83 -24.11
N GLU A 427 -6.31 -30.24 -22.96
CA GLU A 427 -7.02 -30.55 -21.72
C GLU A 427 -6.12 -30.23 -20.52
N ASP A 428 -6.69 -30.22 -19.32
CA ASP A 428 -5.98 -30.15 -18.04
C ASP A 428 -6.44 -31.30 -17.12
N CYS A 429 -5.75 -31.47 -15.98
CA CYS A 429 -6.00 -32.56 -15.02
C CYS A 429 -6.66 -32.07 -13.72
N VAL A 430 -7.41 -30.96 -13.79
CA VAL A 430 -7.97 -30.32 -12.59
C VAL A 430 -9.05 -31.18 -11.93
N GLU A 431 -9.87 -31.89 -12.71
CA GLU A 431 -10.91 -32.79 -12.19
C GLU A 431 -10.30 -34.00 -11.46
N GLU A 432 -9.34 -34.68 -12.09
CA GLU A 432 -8.63 -35.82 -11.50
C GLU A 432 -7.80 -35.39 -10.27
N PHE A 433 -7.21 -34.19 -10.28
CA PHE A 433 -6.54 -33.61 -9.12
C PHE A 433 -7.52 -33.41 -7.95
N PHE A 434 -8.70 -32.85 -8.19
CA PHE A 434 -9.71 -32.70 -7.13
C PHE A 434 -10.18 -34.05 -6.57
N HIS A 435 -10.28 -35.09 -7.40
CA HIS A 435 -10.59 -36.45 -6.93
C HIS A 435 -9.47 -37.03 -6.05
N LEU A 436 -8.21 -36.85 -6.43
CA LEU A 436 -7.05 -37.28 -5.63
C LEU A 436 -6.97 -36.50 -4.30
N ALA A 437 -7.02 -35.18 -4.36
CA ALA A 437 -6.95 -34.30 -3.19
C ALA A 437 -8.10 -34.56 -2.21
N HIS A 438 -9.33 -34.77 -2.70
CA HIS A 438 -10.47 -35.09 -1.83
C HIS A 438 -10.29 -36.44 -1.11
N CYS A 439 -9.73 -37.45 -1.79
CA CYS A 439 -9.40 -38.72 -1.16
C CYS A 439 -8.27 -38.57 -0.13
N ALA A 440 -7.20 -37.86 -0.48
CA ALA A 440 -6.07 -37.60 0.39
C ALA A 440 -6.49 -36.90 1.68
N SER A 441 -7.26 -35.80 1.58
CA SER A 441 -7.79 -35.07 2.74
C SER A 441 -8.74 -35.91 3.60
N GLN A 442 -9.61 -36.75 3.02
CA GLN A 442 -10.46 -37.66 3.79
C GLN A 442 -9.66 -38.72 4.57
N CYS A 443 -8.56 -39.20 4.00
CA CYS A 443 -7.64 -40.13 4.66
C CYS A 443 -6.76 -39.45 5.73
N ALA A 444 -6.32 -38.21 5.47
CA ALA A 444 -5.43 -37.47 6.35
C ALA A 444 -6.15 -36.88 7.58
N ALA A 445 -7.37 -36.36 7.41
CA ALA A 445 -8.14 -35.71 8.47
C ALA A 445 -8.22 -36.51 9.79
N PRO A 446 -8.64 -37.80 9.83
CA PRO A 446 -8.71 -38.54 11.09
C PRO A 446 -7.33 -38.79 11.72
N LYS A 447 -6.26 -38.89 10.92
CA LYS A 447 -4.87 -39.00 11.43
C LYS A 447 -4.42 -37.68 12.06
N LEU A 448 -4.65 -36.56 11.37
CA LEU A 448 -4.30 -35.22 11.86
C LEU A 448 -5.04 -34.89 13.16
N PHE A 449 -6.35 -35.15 13.23
CA PHE A 449 -7.14 -35.00 14.48
C PHE A 449 -6.74 -35.97 15.61
N SER A 450 -5.91 -36.98 15.34
CA SER A 450 -5.32 -37.85 16.38
C SER A 450 -3.95 -37.38 16.86
N GLN A 451 -3.25 -36.55 16.09
CA GLN A 451 -1.97 -35.92 16.46
C GLN A 451 -2.15 -34.57 17.16
N LEU A 452 -3.27 -33.88 16.90
CA LEU A 452 -3.62 -32.58 17.50
C LEU A 452 -4.48 -32.72 18.79
N LYS A 453 -4.39 -33.86 19.48
CA LYS A 453 -5.13 -34.20 20.71
C LYS A 453 -4.19 -34.58 21.84
#